data_AF-A0A345Y6B5-F1
#
_entry.id   AF-A0A345Y6B5-F1
#
_cell.length_a   1.000
_cell.length_b   1.000
_cell.length_c   1.000
_cell.angle_alpha   90.00
_cell.angle_beta   90.00
_cell.angle_gamma   90.00
#
_symmetry.space_group_name_H-M   'P 1'
#
loop_
_entity.id
_entity.type
_entity.pdbx_description
1 polymer ?
#
loop_
_entity_poly.entity_id
_entity_poly.type
_entity_poly.pdbx_seq_one_letter_code
_entity_poly.pdbx_strand_id
1 'polypeptide(L)'
;MQEAEEQTANPGLKALFGDSKGSATVPLTAIRARARRQLTKFEQLARGQLLALGVDIPPAISLVSRPGNALALDNKHPQAEEILDWLDGNVKVAKKFKEVEVLFEIVRAAERAGAPTPPEVSFYIGLTSAGSIAYFEEQSCTQAQSA
;
A
#
# COMPACT_ATOMS: atom_id res chain seq x y z
N MET A 1 17.41 16.46 33.09
CA MET A 1 16.17 16.02 32.42
C MET A 1 16.44 16.18 30.93
N GLN A 2 16.89 15.12 30.27
CA GLN A 2 17.23 15.12 28.84
C GLN A 2 16.43 13.99 28.19
N GLU A 3 15.75 14.34 27.10
CA GLU A 3 14.83 13.51 26.33
C GLU A 3 15.55 12.28 25.76
N ALA A 4 14.96 11.11 26.01
CA ALA A 4 15.39 9.85 25.40
C ALA A 4 14.80 9.78 23.98
N GLU A 5 15.60 10.09 22.97
CA GLU A 5 15.28 9.74 21.58
C GLU A 5 15.23 8.21 21.46
N GLU A 6 14.02 7.69 21.27
CA GLU A 6 13.73 6.27 21.10
C GLU A 6 14.20 5.80 19.71
N GLN A 7 15.47 5.42 19.64
CA GLN A 7 16.17 5.01 18.42
C GLN A 7 15.89 3.52 18.13
N THR A 8 14.94 3.24 17.24
CA THR A 8 14.67 1.88 16.75
C THR A 8 15.70 1.48 15.68
N ALA A 9 16.85 0.95 16.12
CA ALA A 9 17.86 0.37 15.25
C ALA A 9 17.46 -1.05 14.83
N ASN A 10 16.62 -1.19 13.79
CA ASN A 10 16.31 -2.51 13.21
C ASN A 10 17.27 -2.82 12.03
N PRO A 11 18.16 -3.82 12.16
CA PRO A 11 19.14 -4.16 11.11
C PRO A 11 18.50 -4.58 9.78
N GLY A 12 17.26 -5.09 9.80
CA GLY A 12 16.51 -5.40 8.57
C GLY A 12 16.17 -4.17 7.72
N LEU A 13 15.97 -3.01 8.35
CA LEU A 13 15.69 -1.77 7.64
C LEU A 13 16.95 -1.27 6.90
N LYS A 14 18.14 -1.40 7.48
CA LYS A 14 19.39 -0.99 6.81
C LYS A 14 19.60 -1.71 5.48
N ALA A 15 19.38 -3.03 5.44
CA ALA A 15 19.51 -3.81 4.20
C ALA A 15 18.48 -3.41 3.13
N LEU A 16 17.28 -2.98 3.54
CA LEU A 16 16.21 -2.59 2.62
C LEU A 16 16.36 -1.17 2.07
N PHE A 17 17.04 -0.28 2.80
CA PHE A 17 17.09 1.15 2.48
C PHE A 17 18.49 1.72 2.22
N GLY A 18 19.57 0.95 2.46
CA GLY A 18 20.95 1.31 2.14
C GLY A 18 21.66 2.11 3.25
N ASP A 19 23.00 2.07 3.22
CA ASP A 19 23.86 2.75 4.18
C ASP A 19 23.86 4.28 3.99
N SER A 20 23.15 4.98 4.86
CA SER A 20 23.43 6.39 5.12
C SER A 20 24.77 6.47 5.85
N LYS A 21 25.83 6.91 5.18
CA LYS A 21 27.15 7.15 5.80
C LYS A 21 26.98 7.90 7.13
N GLY A 22 27.29 7.21 8.24
CA GLY A 22 27.50 7.82 9.56
C GLY A 22 26.35 7.77 10.55
N SER A 23 25.15 7.30 10.18
CA SER A 23 24.08 7.06 11.16
C SER A 23 23.36 5.75 10.86
N ALA A 24 23.13 4.95 11.89
CA ALA A 24 22.42 3.68 11.81
C ALA A 24 20.92 3.82 11.46
N THR A 25 20.48 5.03 11.11
CA THR A 25 19.09 5.37 10.81
C THR A 25 18.90 5.66 9.32
N VAL A 26 17.88 5.02 8.77
CA VAL A 26 17.37 5.33 7.44
C VAL A 26 16.48 6.56 7.58
N PRO A 27 16.74 7.65 6.84
CA PRO A 27 15.90 8.83 6.94
C PRO A 27 14.50 8.53 6.37
N LEU A 28 13.45 8.95 7.09
CA LEU A 28 12.05 8.76 6.68
C LEU A 28 11.78 9.32 5.27
N THR A 29 12.49 10.38 4.87
CA THR A 29 12.44 10.93 3.51
C THR A 29 12.87 9.92 2.43
N ALA A 30 13.88 9.10 2.69
CA ALA A 30 14.32 8.04 1.78
C ALA A 30 13.29 6.90 1.70
N ILE A 31 12.67 6.54 2.82
CA ILE A 31 11.59 5.54 2.88
C ILE A 31 10.39 6.03 2.06
N ARG A 32 9.93 7.27 2.28
CA ARG A 32 8.85 7.90 1.49
C ARG A 32 9.16 7.94 0.00
N ALA A 33 10.39 8.32 -0.37
CA ALA A 33 10.81 8.32 -1.77
C ALA A 33 10.80 6.90 -2.38
N ARG A 34 11.21 5.89 -1.62
CA ARG A 34 11.13 4.48 -2.05
C ARG A 34 9.68 4.01 -2.20
N ALA A 35 8.81 4.34 -1.25
CA ALA A 35 7.38 4.01 -1.28
C ALA A 35 6.71 4.58 -2.53
N ARG A 36 6.92 5.88 -2.81
CA ARG A 36 6.42 6.54 -4.03
C ARG A 36 6.93 5.89 -5.31
N ARG A 37 8.23 5.56 -5.38
CA ARG A 37 8.79 4.86 -6.55
C ARG A 37 8.17 3.49 -6.77
N GLN A 38 7.88 2.73 -5.71
CA GLN A 38 7.21 1.43 -5.86
C GLN A 38 5.74 1.60 -6.25
N LEU A 39 5.05 2.62 -5.74
CA LEU A 39 3.68 2.94 -6.14
C LEU A 39 3.60 3.25 -7.65
N THR A 40 4.52 4.07 -8.19
CA THR A 40 4.59 4.32 -9.64
C THR A 40 4.86 3.04 -10.45
N LYS A 41 5.72 2.15 -9.96
CA LYS A 41 5.99 0.87 -10.64
C LYS A 41 4.77 -0.06 -10.60
N PHE A 42 4.06 -0.07 -9.49
CA PHE A 42 2.80 -0.81 -9.36
C PHE A 42 1.77 -0.27 -10.34
N GLU A 43 1.59 1.05 -10.41
CA GLU A 43 0.68 1.69 -11.37
C GLU A 43 0.98 1.31 -12.81
N GLN A 44 2.25 1.41 -13.24
CA GLN A 44 2.65 1.07 -14.59
C GLN A 44 2.34 -0.40 -14.92
N LEU A 45 2.62 -1.31 -13.98
CA LEU A 45 2.30 -2.72 -14.14
C LEU A 45 0.79 -2.94 -14.24
N ALA A 46 0.03 -2.41 -13.29
CA ALA A 46 -1.41 -2.63 -13.19
C ALA A 46 -2.14 -2.04 -14.40
N ARG A 47 -1.87 -0.78 -14.75
CA ARG A 47 -2.46 -0.14 -15.94
C ARG A 47 -2.10 -0.87 -17.22
N GLY A 48 -0.84 -1.29 -17.38
CA GLY A 48 -0.42 -2.00 -18.59
C GLY A 48 -1.19 -3.32 -18.78
N GLN A 49 -1.46 -4.04 -17.69
CA GLN A 49 -2.24 -5.28 -17.74
C GLN A 49 -3.73 -5.01 -17.94
N LEU A 50 -4.32 -4.05 -17.20
CA LEU A 50 -5.72 -3.68 -17.33
C LEU A 50 -6.06 -3.18 -18.73
N LEU A 51 -5.21 -2.34 -19.32
CA LEU A 51 -5.37 -1.87 -20.69
C LEU A 51 -5.30 -3.01 -21.71
N ALA A 52 -4.43 -4.00 -21.49
CA ALA A 52 -4.34 -5.17 -22.36
C ALA A 52 -5.60 -6.07 -22.27
N LEU A 53 -6.35 -5.98 -21.18
CA LEU A 53 -7.66 -6.63 -20.99
C LEU A 53 -8.83 -5.78 -21.50
N GLY A 54 -8.57 -4.57 -22.01
CA GLY A 54 -9.60 -3.63 -22.41
C GLY A 54 -10.36 -2.97 -21.25
N VAL A 55 -9.77 -2.96 -20.04
CA VAL A 55 -10.33 -2.26 -18.89
C VAL A 55 -9.92 -0.78 -18.93
N ASP A 56 -10.93 0.09 -18.98
CA ASP A 56 -10.73 1.54 -19.05
C ASP A 56 -10.66 2.19 -17.67
N ILE A 57 -9.86 3.25 -17.57
CA ILE A 57 -9.84 4.16 -16.42
C ILE A 57 -9.95 5.58 -16.99
N PRO A 58 -11.02 6.35 -16.72
CA PRO A 58 -12.05 6.17 -15.69
C PRO A 58 -13.18 5.17 -16.04
N PRO A 59 -13.93 4.65 -15.04
CA PRO A 59 -13.92 5.03 -13.62
C PRO A 59 -12.66 4.56 -12.86
N ALA A 60 -12.43 5.13 -11.67
CA ALA A 60 -11.29 4.75 -10.86
C ALA A 60 -11.43 3.29 -10.37
N ILE A 61 -10.29 2.62 -10.17
CA ILE A 61 -10.23 1.27 -9.61
C ILE A 61 -9.60 1.37 -8.23
N SER A 62 -10.32 0.97 -7.20
CA SER A 62 -9.87 0.95 -5.81
C SER A 62 -9.50 -0.47 -5.40
N LEU A 63 -8.20 -0.71 -5.21
CA LEU A 63 -7.68 -2.01 -4.80
C LEU A 63 -7.38 -2.00 -3.31
N VAL A 64 -7.79 -3.04 -2.59
CA VAL A 64 -7.67 -3.13 -1.13
C VAL A 64 -6.97 -4.40 -0.67
N SER A 65 -6.13 -4.26 0.36
CA SER A 65 -5.56 -5.39 1.11
C SER A 65 -6.63 -6.02 2.00
N ARG A 66 -6.90 -7.32 1.83
CA ARG A 66 -7.80 -8.09 2.69
C ARG A 66 -7.00 -9.10 3.53
N PRO A 67 -7.55 -9.57 4.66
CA PRO A 67 -6.94 -10.63 5.45
C PRO A 67 -6.57 -11.85 4.60
N GLY A 68 -5.52 -12.58 4.99
CA GLY A 68 -5.05 -13.74 4.22
C GLY A 68 -4.21 -13.41 2.97
N ASN A 69 -3.67 -12.18 2.87
CA ASN A 69 -2.93 -11.69 1.71
C ASN A 69 -3.74 -11.63 0.40
N ALA A 70 -5.06 -11.52 0.52
CA ALA A 70 -5.94 -11.35 -0.62
C ALA A 70 -5.94 -9.88 -1.09
N LEU A 71 -5.90 -9.68 -2.40
CA LEU A 71 -6.08 -8.38 -3.05
C LEU A 71 -7.48 -8.37 -3.66
N ALA A 72 -8.27 -7.34 -3.37
CA ALA A 72 -9.65 -7.25 -3.84
C ALA A 72 -9.95 -5.90 -4.50
N LEU A 73 -11.00 -5.86 -5.32
CA LEU A 73 -11.64 -4.64 -5.80
C LEU A 73 -12.65 -4.17 -4.75
N ASP A 74 -12.56 -2.91 -4.34
CA ASP A 74 -13.41 -2.37 -3.26
C ASP A 74 -14.55 -1.46 -3.76
N ASN A 75 -14.45 -0.92 -4.97
CA ASN A 75 -15.45 -0.03 -5.54
C ASN A 75 -16.23 -0.66 -6.70
N LYS A 76 -17.40 -0.08 -7.00
CA LYS A 76 -18.19 -0.46 -8.18
C LYS A 76 -17.47 -0.02 -9.45
N HIS A 77 -17.32 -0.95 -10.40
CA HIS A 77 -16.75 -0.71 -11.72
C HIS A 77 -17.63 -1.40 -12.78
N PRO A 78 -17.87 -0.80 -13.96
CA PRO A 78 -18.64 -1.44 -15.03
C PRO A 78 -18.04 -2.78 -15.48
N GLN A 79 -16.70 -2.88 -15.41
CA GLN A 79 -15.91 -4.06 -15.77
C GLN A 79 -15.39 -4.79 -14.52
N ALA A 80 -16.22 -4.92 -13.49
CA ALA A 80 -15.79 -5.50 -12.21
C ALA A 80 -15.42 -6.97 -12.34
N GLU A 81 -16.12 -7.73 -13.18
CA GLU A 81 -15.85 -9.16 -13.41
C GLU A 81 -14.47 -9.36 -14.01
N GLU A 82 -14.12 -8.60 -15.06
CA GLU A 82 -12.81 -8.65 -15.71
C GLU A 82 -11.68 -8.23 -14.75
N ILE A 83 -11.93 -7.25 -13.88
CA ILE A 83 -10.96 -6.84 -12.86
C ILE A 83 -10.79 -7.92 -11.80
N LEU A 84 -11.87 -8.56 -11.34
CA LEU A 84 -11.80 -9.62 -10.34
C LEU A 84 -11.08 -10.85 -10.89
N ASP A 85 -11.37 -11.26 -12.13
CA ASP A 85 -10.65 -12.33 -12.83
C ASP A 85 -9.18 -11.97 -13.04
N TRP A 86 -8.87 -10.71 -13.33
CA TRP A 86 -7.49 -10.23 -13.43
C TRP A 86 -6.75 -10.24 -12.10
N LEU A 87 -7.45 -10.05 -10.97
CA LEU A 87 -6.87 -10.15 -9.64
C LEU A 87 -6.67 -11.62 -9.24
N ASP A 88 -7.58 -12.50 -9.63
CA ASP A 88 -7.48 -13.93 -9.35
C ASP A 88 -6.26 -14.53 -10.07
N GLY A 89 -5.45 -15.28 -9.32
CA GLY A 89 -4.22 -15.88 -9.84
C GLY A 89 -3.10 -14.90 -10.25
N ASN A 90 -3.28 -13.58 -10.21
CA ASN A 90 -2.26 -12.61 -10.61
C ASN A 90 -1.26 -12.29 -9.48
N VAL A 91 -0.42 -13.29 -9.20
CA VAL A 91 0.62 -13.25 -8.17
C VAL A 91 1.57 -12.05 -8.36
N LYS A 92 1.82 -11.63 -9.60
CA LYS A 92 2.74 -10.51 -9.88
C LYS A 92 2.18 -9.19 -9.37
N VAL A 93 0.91 -8.92 -9.62
CA VAL A 93 0.21 -7.72 -9.13
C VAL A 93 0.06 -7.79 -7.62
N ALA A 94 -0.40 -8.92 -7.07
CA ALA A 94 -0.55 -9.10 -5.63
C ALA A 94 0.77 -8.88 -4.87
N LYS A 95 1.88 -9.44 -5.37
CA LYS A 95 3.22 -9.23 -4.78
C LYS A 95 3.63 -7.77 -4.83
N LYS A 96 3.43 -7.09 -5.98
CA LYS A 96 3.79 -5.68 -6.12
C LYS A 96 2.94 -4.78 -5.24
N PHE A 97 1.65 -5.07 -5.11
CA PHE A 97 0.77 -4.40 -4.17
C PHE A 97 1.30 -4.53 -2.73
N LYS A 98 1.62 -5.75 -2.29
CA LYS A 98 2.13 -6.02 -0.94
C LYS A 98 3.47 -5.32 -0.67
N GLU A 99 4.35 -5.25 -1.67
CA GLU A 99 5.60 -4.47 -1.55
C GLU A 99 5.34 -2.97 -1.31
N VAL A 100 4.34 -2.40 -1.98
CA VAL A 100 3.93 -1.00 -1.76
C VAL A 100 3.33 -0.84 -0.38
N GLU A 101 2.38 -1.71 0.00
CA GLU A 101 1.72 -1.71 1.30
C GLU A 101 2.73 -1.73 2.45
N VAL A 102 3.68 -2.67 2.44
CA VAL A 102 4.72 -2.77 3.47
C VAL A 102 5.52 -1.46 3.60
N LEU A 103 5.87 -0.82 2.48
CA LEU A 103 6.60 0.45 2.52
C LEU A 103 5.76 1.59 3.11
N PHE A 104 4.48 1.66 2.77
CA PHE A 104 3.56 2.67 3.32
C PHE A 104 3.25 2.40 4.80
N GLU A 105 3.18 1.14 5.22
CA GLU A 105 3.05 0.74 6.62
C GLU A 105 4.29 1.16 7.43
N ILE A 106 5.51 0.96 6.90
CA ILE A 106 6.73 1.44 7.54
C ILE A 106 6.71 2.97 7.68
N VAL A 107 6.29 3.70 6.64
CA VAL A 107 6.15 5.17 6.70
C VAL A 107 5.15 5.56 7.79
N ARG A 108 3.97 4.95 7.80
CA ARG A 108 2.92 5.23 8.78
C ARG A 108 3.37 4.94 10.20
N ALA A 109 4.04 3.80 10.43
CA ALA A 109 4.55 3.41 11.74
C ALA A 109 5.63 4.39 12.23
N ALA A 110 6.54 4.81 11.35
CA ALA A 110 7.58 5.78 11.68
C ALA A 110 7.01 7.18 11.99
N GLU A 111 5.97 7.61 11.26
CA GLU A 111 5.27 8.89 11.51
C GLU A 111 4.47 8.89 12.82
N ARG A 112 4.13 7.71 13.32
CA ARG A 112 3.33 7.51 14.54
C ARG A 112 4.11 6.91 15.69
N ALA A 113 5.44 6.93 15.64
CA ALA A 113 6.27 6.46 16.74
C ALA A 113 5.86 7.19 18.05
N GLY A 114 5.51 6.44 19.09
CA GLY A 114 5.02 6.96 20.36
C GLY A 114 3.51 7.27 20.43
N ALA A 115 2.75 7.06 19.36
CA ALA A 115 1.30 7.19 19.35
C ALA A 115 0.60 5.84 19.64
N PRO A 116 -0.63 5.84 20.21
CA PRO A 116 -1.38 4.62 20.44
C PRO A 116 -1.65 3.87 19.13
N THR A 117 -1.71 2.53 19.24
CA THR A 117 -2.02 1.63 18.13
C THR A 117 -3.38 2.00 17.52
N PRO A 118 -3.46 2.27 16.21
CA PRO A 118 -4.73 2.56 15.56
C PRO A 118 -5.69 1.36 15.54
N PRO A 119 -6.98 1.61 15.26
CA PRO A 119 -7.90 0.57 14.85
C PRO A 119 -7.38 -0.19 13.60
N GLU A 120 -7.95 -1.36 13.34
CA GLU A 120 -7.67 -2.11 12.11
C GLU A 120 -8.01 -1.25 10.89
N VAL A 121 -6.97 -0.89 10.15
CA VAL A 121 -7.06 -0.08 8.93
C VAL A 121 -6.61 -0.92 7.75
N SER A 122 -7.30 -0.78 6.63
CA SER A 122 -6.93 -1.42 5.37
C SER A 122 -6.10 -0.49 4.52
N PHE A 123 -5.15 -1.06 3.79
CA PHE A 123 -4.36 -0.33 2.80
C PHE A 123 -5.02 -0.40 1.43
N TYR A 124 -5.08 0.74 0.75
CA TYR A 124 -5.69 0.89 -0.56
C TYR A 124 -4.72 1.49 -1.57
N ILE A 125 -4.88 1.09 -2.82
CA ILE A 125 -4.34 1.80 -3.98
C ILE A 125 -5.49 2.13 -4.93
N GLY A 126 -5.78 3.42 -5.09
CA GLY A 126 -6.69 3.93 -6.11
C GLY A 126 -5.93 4.21 -7.41
N LEU A 127 -6.34 3.57 -8.51
CA LEU A 127 -5.89 3.87 -9.86
C LEU A 127 -6.92 4.82 -10.51
N THR A 128 -6.52 6.08 -10.72
CA THR A 128 -7.40 7.13 -11.26
C THR A 128 -6.94 7.56 -12.65
N SER A 129 -7.64 8.46 -13.35
CA SER A 129 -7.10 9.02 -14.60
C SER A 129 -5.86 9.91 -14.40
N ALA A 130 -5.65 10.44 -13.19
CA ALA A 130 -4.54 11.35 -12.86
C ALA A 130 -3.29 10.63 -12.32
N GLY A 131 -3.40 9.35 -11.98
CA GLY A 131 -2.31 8.59 -11.37
C GLY A 131 -2.80 7.61 -10.33
N SER A 132 -1.85 6.94 -9.69
CA SER A 132 -2.10 6.09 -8.51
C SER A 132 -2.02 6.89 -7.21
N ILE A 133 -2.89 6.54 -6.25
CA ILE A 133 -2.95 7.13 -4.91
C ILE A 133 -2.97 5.99 -3.91
N ALA A 134 -2.05 6.01 -2.95
CA ALA A 134 -2.02 5.07 -1.84
C ALA A 134 -2.56 5.73 -0.58
N TYR A 135 -3.46 5.06 0.13
CA TYR A 135 -4.10 5.58 1.33
C TYR A 135 -4.49 4.46 2.30
N PHE A 136 -4.79 4.84 3.53
CA PHE A 136 -5.32 3.94 4.55
C PHE A 136 -6.73 4.38 4.89
N GLU A 137 -7.62 3.42 5.04
CA GLU A 137 -8.99 3.67 5.49
C GLU A 137 -9.29 2.76 6.67
N GLU A 138 -9.93 3.33 7.69
CA GLU A 138 -10.38 2.55 8.84
C GLU A 138 -11.43 1.56 8.37
N GLN A 139 -11.30 0.30 8.81
CA GLN A 139 -12.43 -0.61 8.71
C GLN A 139 -13.48 -0.11 9.69
N SER A 140 -14.40 0.72 9.22
CA SER A 140 -15.67 0.84 9.91
C SER A 140 -16.24 -0.58 9.90
N CYS A 141 -16.31 -1.18 11.09
CA CYS A 141 -17.05 -2.40 11.34
C CYS A 141 -18.47 -2.11 10.85
N THR A 142 -18.72 -2.39 9.57
CA THR A 142 -20.07 -2.46 9.05
C THR A 142 -20.53 -3.80 9.54
N GLN A 143 -20.97 -3.78 10.79
CA GLN A 143 -21.68 -4.85 11.46
C GLN A 143 -22.63 -5.41 10.41
N ALA A 144 -22.41 -6.67 10.02
CA ALA A 144 -23.38 -7.41 9.26
C ALA A 144 -24.72 -7.23 9.97
N GLN A 145 -25.58 -6.38 9.41
CA GLN A 145 -26.98 -6.35 9.77
C GLN A 145 -27.50 -7.72 9.36
N SER A 146 -27.49 -8.58 10.37
CA SER A 146 -28.01 -9.93 10.37
C SER A 146 -29.51 -9.80 10.62
N ALA A 147 -30.28 -10.61 9.90
CA ALA A 147 -31.73 -10.78 9.90
C ALA A 147 -32.52 -9.87 8.95
#